data_AF-A0A538TVC5-F1
#
_entry.id   AF-A0A538TVC5-F1
#
_cell.length_a   1.000
_cell.length_b   1.000
_cell.length_c   1.000
_cell.angle_alpha   90.00
_cell.angle_beta   90.00
_cell.angle_gamma   90.00
#
_symmetry.space_group_name_H-M   'P 1'
#
loop_
_entity.id
_entity.type
_entity.pdbx_description
1 polymer ?
#
loop_
_entity_poly.entity_id
_entity_poly.type
_entity_poly.pdbx_seq_one_letter_code
_entity_poly.pdbx_strand_id
1 'polypeptide(L)'
;MNDTPNIGAAYTSFLVLVVGWGLGILSSPITDAIRRRSVKQRMTRAVATELQSFQDALVSVVIQVARRRGVLTHALLDALQATLESSQRSGGSVKSSRTIDDLLRMDDAALGAKTHDPRTYLSLRIQGLPFLESHLHRLEFYSHETQRRLLEIHAGSREFERQVDEAARYYLLTFTDGARQDRSADLMANIEMCYARAAEKAGELVSQITVLLQSPEIRVGRAAGWT
;
A
#
# COMPACT_ATOMS: atom_id res chain seq x y z
N MET A 1 -73.70 8.10 37.26
CA MET A 1 -72.83 7.38 36.31
C MET A 1 -71.41 7.64 36.76
N ASN A 2 -70.81 6.68 37.48
CA ASN A 2 -69.42 6.78 37.93
C ASN A 2 -68.53 6.16 36.86
N ASP A 3 -67.97 6.99 36.00
CA ASP A 3 -66.87 6.59 35.13
C ASP A 3 -65.64 6.39 36.00
N THR A 4 -65.42 5.14 36.44
CA THR A 4 -64.15 4.78 37.08
C THR A 4 -63.06 4.87 36.02
N PRO A 5 -62.07 5.77 36.18
CA PRO A 5 -61.00 5.91 35.19
C PRO A 5 -60.28 4.58 35.02
N ASN A 6 -60.14 4.15 33.77
CA ASN A 6 -59.45 2.90 33.43
C ASN A 6 -57.94 3.07 33.61
N ILE A 7 -57.47 2.88 34.83
CA ILE A 7 -56.06 2.98 35.25
C ILE A 7 -55.14 2.14 34.35
N GLY A 8 -55.65 1.03 33.80
CA GLY A 8 -54.91 0.18 32.87
C GLY A 8 -54.51 0.88 31.57
N ALA A 9 -55.38 1.72 31.01
CA ALA A 9 -55.11 2.46 29.77
C ALA A 9 -54.06 3.57 29.94
N ALA A 10 -54.01 4.19 31.13
CA ALA A 10 -52.99 5.18 31.47
C ALA A 10 -51.61 4.54 31.62
N TYR A 11 -51.53 3.36 32.25
CA TYR A 11 -50.28 2.63 32.44
C TYR A 11 -49.68 2.12 31.12
N THR A 12 -50.49 1.56 30.22
CA THR A 12 -50.03 1.14 28.89
C THR A 12 -49.52 2.32 28.07
N SER A 13 -50.21 3.47 28.10
CA SER A 13 -49.79 4.69 27.42
C SER A 13 -48.43 5.19 27.95
N PHE A 14 -48.23 5.16 29.27
CA PHE A 14 -46.96 5.52 29.89
C PHE A 14 -45.83 4.56 29.49
N LEU A 15 -46.06 3.24 29.52
CA LEU A 15 -45.07 2.25 29.10
C LEU A 15 -44.64 2.43 27.64
N VAL A 16 -45.60 2.66 26.74
CA VAL A 16 -45.30 2.92 25.31
C VAL A 16 -44.44 4.18 25.17
N LEU A 17 -44.73 5.22 25.94
CA LEU A 17 -43.94 6.46 25.91
C LEU A 17 -42.52 6.25 26.44
N VAL A 18 -42.35 5.54 27.56
CA VAL A 18 -41.01 5.21 28.12
C VAL A 18 -40.21 4.34 27.17
N VAL A 19 -40.83 3.34 26.54
CA VAL A 19 -40.18 2.48 25.54
C VAL A 19 -39.80 3.28 24.29
N GLY A 20 -40.67 4.16 23.80
CA GLY A 20 -40.38 5.04 22.67
C GLY A 20 -39.21 5.98 22.93
N TRP A 21 -39.16 6.59 24.11
CA TRP A 21 -38.01 7.41 24.55
C TRP A 21 -36.73 6.60 24.68
N GLY A 22 -36.82 5.41 25.29
CA GLY A 22 -35.69 4.49 25.39
C GLY A 22 -35.13 4.14 24.02
N LEU A 23 -35.99 3.76 23.07
CA LEU A 23 -35.61 3.45 21.69
C LEU A 23 -34.99 4.65 20.97
N GLY A 24 -35.52 5.87 21.16
CA GLY A 24 -34.97 7.09 20.57
C GLY A 24 -33.57 7.44 21.10
N ILE A 25 -33.31 7.20 22.39
CA ILE A 25 -31.97 7.42 22.97
C ILE A 25 -30.99 6.35 22.49
N LEU A 26 -31.43 5.08 22.42
CA LEU A 26 -30.62 3.95 21.95
C LEU A 26 -30.34 3.97 20.44
N SER A 27 -31.17 4.63 19.62
CA SER A 27 -30.95 4.67 18.16
C SER A 27 -29.69 5.44 17.78
N SER A 28 -29.33 6.50 18.52
CA SER A 28 -28.13 7.31 18.26
C SER A 28 -26.81 6.51 18.35
N PRO A 29 -26.49 5.81 19.45
CA PRO A 29 -25.26 5.02 19.54
C PRO A 29 -25.22 3.84 18.56
N ILE A 30 -26.37 3.22 18.27
CA ILE A 30 -26.46 2.12 17.29
C ILE A 30 -26.13 2.63 15.88
N THR A 31 -26.74 3.76 15.48
CA THR A 31 -26.49 4.35 14.16
C THR A 31 -25.05 4.85 14.02
N ASP A 32 -24.47 5.44 15.08
CA ASP A 32 -23.06 5.85 15.08
C ASP A 32 -22.12 4.64 14.95
N ALA A 33 -22.38 3.55 15.69
CA ALA A 33 -21.59 2.33 15.59
C ALA A 33 -21.63 1.71 14.18
N ILE A 34 -22.81 1.65 13.56
CA ILE A 34 -22.98 1.17 12.18
C ILE A 34 -22.23 2.08 11.19
N ARG A 35 -22.36 3.40 11.34
CA ARG A 35 -21.70 4.38 10.48
C ARG A 35 -20.18 4.27 10.61
N ARG A 36 -19.64 4.20 11.83
CA ARG A 36 -18.20 4.00 12.09
C ARG A 36 -17.68 2.73 11.45
N ARG A 37 -18.40 1.61 11.58
CA ARG A 37 -18.03 0.34 10.94
C ARG A 37 -17.97 0.45 9.41
N SER A 38 -18.98 1.08 8.80
CA SER A 38 -19.03 1.29 7.34
C SER A 38 -17.90 2.21 6.85
N VAL A 39 -17.60 3.29 7.58
CA VAL A 39 -16.48 4.19 7.26
C VAL A 39 -15.15 3.44 7.34
N LYS A 40 -14.92 2.69 8.42
CA LYS A 40 -13.72 1.87 8.58
C LYS A 40 -13.55 0.87 7.44
N GLN A 41 -14.61 0.14 7.07
CA GLN A 41 -14.56 -0.83 5.98
C GLN A 41 -14.18 -0.19 4.63
N ARG A 42 -14.81 0.94 4.28
CA ARG A 42 -14.49 1.67 3.04
C ARG A 42 -13.05 2.17 3.03
N MET A 43 -12.58 2.70 4.17
CA MET A 43 -11.20 3.14 4.34
C MET A 43 -10.23 1.98 4.17
N THR A 44 -10.48 0.86 4.86
CA THR A 44 -9.62 -0.33 4.80
C THR A 44 -9.53 -0.87 3.39
N ARG A 45 -10.63 -0.91 2.65
CA ARG A 45 -10.62 -1.33 1.25
C ARG A 45 -9.75 -0.40 0.40
N ALA A 46 -9.93 0.91 0.51
CA ALA A 46 -9.19 1.89 -0.27
C ALA A 46 -7.69 1.86 0.04
N VAL A 47 -7.30 1.88 1.32
CA VAL A 47 -5.90 1.74 1.76
C VAL A 47 -5.31 0.45 1.22
N ALA A 48 -6.02 -0.67 1.35
CA ALA A 48 -5.49 -1.96 0.96
C ALA A 48 -5.34 -2.09 -0.57
N THR A 49 -6.20 -1.45 -1.37
CA THR A 49 -6.04 -1.39 -2.84
C THR A 49 -4.87 -0.49 -3.23
N GLU A 50 -4.71 0.67 -2.59
CA GLU A 50 -3.59 1.56 -2.85
C GLU A 50 -2.25 0.90 -2.50
N LEU A 51 -2.15 0.27 -1.33
CA LEU A 51 -0.96 -0.47 -0.91
C LEU A 51 -0.61 -1.62 -1.85
N GLN A 52 -1.60 -2.32 -2.43
CA GLN A 52 -1.36 -3.35 -3.44
C GLN A 52 -0.80 -2.77 -4.74
N SER A 53 -1.37 -1.65 -5.23
CA SER A 53 -0.84 -0.96 -6.41
C SER A 53 0.58 -0.48 -6.17
N PHE A 54 0.85 0.05 -4.97
CA PHE A 54 2.18 0.50 -4.59
C PHE A 54 3.18 -0.66 -4.49
N GLN A 55 2.79 -1.79 -3.88
CA GLN A 55 3.59 -3.02 -3.87
C GLN A 55 3.95 -3.48 -5.28
N ASP A 56 2.99 -3.51 -6.21
CA ASP A 56 3.24 -3.90 -7.59
C ASP A 56 4.24 -2.96 -8.28
N ALA A 57 4.11 -1.65 -8.05
CA ALA A 57 5.06 -0.66 -8.57
C ALA A 57 6.47 -0.88 -8.00
N LEU A 58 6.60 -1.10 -6.69
CA LEU A 58 7.88 -1.36 -6.03
C LEU A 58 8.53 -2.66 -6.53
N VAL A 59 7.77 -3.74 -6.71
CA VAL A 59 8.28 -4.99 -7.29
C VAL A 59 8.83 -4.75 -8.69
N SER A 60 8.13 -3.96 -9.51
CA SER A 60 8.63 -3.58 -10.84
C SER A 60 9.96 -2.81 -10.75
N VAL A 61 10.10 -1.91 -9.79
CA VAL A 61 11.36 -1.17 -9.55
C VAL A 61 12.49 -2.12 -9.16
N VAL A 62 12.26 -3.06 -8.23
CA VAL A 62 13.26 -4.05 -7.82
C VAL A 62 13.74 -4.86 -9.02
N ILE A 63 12.82 -5.37 -9.85
CA ILE A 63 13.15 -6.13 -11.05
C ILE A 63 13.94 -5.29 -12.06
N GLN A 64 13.52 -4.05 -12.32
CA GLN A 64 14.19 -3.16 -13.26
C GLN A 64 15.63 -2.83 -12.82
N VAL A 65 15.84 -2.52 -11.55
CA VAL A 65 17.17 -2.25 -11.01
C VAL A 65 18.02 -3.52 -10.96
N ALA A 66 17.47 -4.65 -10.53
CA ALA A 66 18.20 -5.92 -10.51
C ALA A 66 18.66 -6.34 -11.91
N ARG A 67 17.79 -6.17 -12.91
CA ARG A 67 18.12 -6.42 -14.31
C ARG A 67 19.21 -5.48 -14.84
N ARG A 68 19.13 -4.18 -14.53
CA ARG A 68 20.15 -3.20 -14.90
C ARG A 68 21.52 -3.56 -14.32
N ARG A 69 21.54 -4.00 -13.05
CA ARG A 69 22.78 -4.35 -12.33
C ARG A 69 23.29 -5.75 -12.64
N GLY A 70 22.59 -6.54 -13.45
CA GLY A 70 22.96 -7.94 -13.74
C GLY A 70 22.88 -8.86 -12.52
N VAL A 71 22.06 -8.51 -11.52
CA VAL A 71 21.85 -9.29 -10.29
C VAL A 71 20.47 -9.93 -10.22
N LEU A 72 19.75 -9.96 -11.35
CA LEU A 72 18.45 -10.62 -11.44
C LEU A 72 18.65 -12.14 -11.50
N THR A 73 18.25 -12.83 -10.45
CA THR A 73 18.34 -14.30 -10.31
C THR A 73 16.97 -14.93 -10.16
N HIS A 74 16.80 -16.21 -10.51
CA HIS A 74 15.56 -16.94 -10.22
C HIS A 74 15.20 -16.90 -8.75
N ALA A 75 16.18 -17.01 -7.84
CA ALA A 75 15.92 -16.93 -6.40
C ALA A 75 15.28 -15.60 -5.98
N LEU A 76 15.69 -14.48 -6.58
CA LEU A 76 15.04 -13.17 -6.34
C LEU A 76 13.62 -13.15 -6.90
N LEU A 77 13.42 -13.67 -8.12
CA LEU A 77 12.10 -13.72 -8.76
C LEU A 77 11.12 -14.61 -7.97
N ASP A 78 11.54 -15.79 -7.52
CA ASP A 78 10.76 -16.70 -6.70
C ASP A 78 10.36 -16.05 -5.36
N ALA A 79 11.30 -15.34 -4.72
CA ALA A 79 11.02 -14.61 -3.49
C ALA A 79 9.96 -13.49 -3.70
N LEU A 80 10.06 -12.75 -4.81
CA LEU A 80 9.09 -11.73 -5.18
C LEU A 80 7.72 -12.35 -5.53
N GLN A 81 7.70 -13.47 -6.25
CA GLN A 81 6.49 -14.21 -6.57
C GLN A 81 5.79 -14.70 -5.30
N ALA A 82 6.51 -15.38 -4.40
CA ALA A 82 5.96 -15.84 -3.14
C ALA A 82 5.36 -14.68 -2.32
N THR A 83 6.02 -13.53 -2.35
CA THR A 83 5.54 -12.31 -1.69
C THR A 83 4.22 -11.82 -2.31
N LEU A 84 4.13 -11.74 -3.64
CA LEU A 84 2.92 -11.34 -4.36
C LEU A 84 1.78 -12.35 -4.23
N GLU A 85 2.05 -13.66 -4.27
CA GLU A 85 1.03 -14.70 -4.12
C GLU A 85 0.37 -14.62 -2.73
N SER A 86 1.18 -14.33 -1.72
CA SER A 86 0.70 -14.15 -0.35
C SER A 86 -0.23 -12.94 -0.22
N SER A 87 -0.06 -11.89 -1.04
CA SER A 87 -0.92 -10.71 -1.09
C SER A 87 -2.11 -10.89 -2.05
N GLN A 88 -1.97 -11.69 -3.12
CA GLN A 88 -2.99 -11.99 -4.13
C GLN A 88 -4.13 -12.86 -3.62
N ARG A 89 -3.91 -13.73 -2.62
CA ARG A 89 -5.00 -14.43 -1.91
C ARG A 89 -6.08 -13.47 -1.38
N SER A 90 -5.77 -12.18 -1.38
CA SER A 90 -6.64 -11.10 -0.98
C SER A 90 -7.04 -10.18 -2.14
N GLY A 91 -7.03 -10.62 -3.41
CA GLY A 91 -7.54 -9.87 -4.57
C GLY A 91 -6.55 -8.88 -5.23
N GLY A 92 -5.26 -9.20 -5.22
CA GLY A 92 -4.19 -8.35 -5.78
C GLY A 92 -4.14 -8.32 -7.31
N SER A 93 -3.33 -7.42 -7.88
CA SER A 93 -3.21 -7.27 -9.32
C SER A 93 -2.38 -8.40 -9.94
N VAL A 94 -2.83 -8.84 -11.11
CA VAL A 94 -2.28 -10.00 -11.83
C VAL A 94 -1.06 -9.62 -12.68
N LYS A 95 -0.81 -8.32 -12.87
CA LYS A 95 0.17 -7.85 -13.87
C LYS A 95 1.61 -8.14 -13.48
N SER A 96 1.99 -7.86 -12.23
CA SER A 96 3.36 -8.09 -11.74
C SER A 96 3.68 -9.58 -11.66
N SER A 97 2.73 -10.39 -11.21
CA SER A 97 2.85 -11.85 -11.20
C SER A 97 3.08 -12.41 -12.61
N ARG A 98 2.29 -12.00 -13.62
CA ARG A 98 2.53 -12.42 -15.02
C ARG A 98 3.92 -12.03 -15.52
N THR A 99 4.40 -10.85 -15.13
CA THR A 99 5.73 -10.37 -15.54
C THR A 99 6.83 -11.23 -14.92
N ILE A 100 6.66 -11.62 -13.65
CA ILE A 100 7.60 -12.53 -12.97
C ILE A 100 7.53 -13.94 -13.59
N ASP A 101 6.34 -14.48 -13.85
CA ASP A 101 6.16 -15.78 -14.51
C ASP A 101 6.85 -15.82 -15.88
N ASP A 102 6.72 -14.76 -16.67
CA ASP A 102 7.37 -14.65 -17.98
C ASP A 102 8.90 -14.57 -17.86
N LEU A 103 9.42 -13.93 -16.80
CA LEU A 103 10.86 -13.88 -16.52
C LEU A 103 11.40 -15.20 -16.00
N LEU A 104 10.65 -15.93 -15.16
CA LEU A 104 11.03 -17.24 -14.63
C LEU A 104 11.10 -18.31 -15.71
N ARG A 105 10.34 -18.16 -16.80
CA ARG A 105 10.43 -19.02 -17.99
C ARG A 105 11.70 -18.82 -18.80
N MET A 106 12.42 -17.72 -18.59
CA MET A 106 13.69 -17.47 -19.26
C MET A 106 14.83 -18.19 -18.54
N ASP A 107 15.81 -18.66 -19.31
CA ASP A 107 17.05 -19.22 -18.77
C ASP A 107 17.92 -18.12 -18.13
N ASP A 108 18.74 -18.48 -17.14
CA ASP A 108 19.64 -17.58 -16.42
C ASP A 108 20.60 -16.85 -17.38
N ALA A 109 21.11 -17.57 -18.39
CA ALA A 109 21.96 -16.98 -19.43
C ALA A 109 21.21 -15.89 -20.23
N ALA A 110 19.91 -16.08 -20.47
CA ALA A 110 19.07 -15.11 -21.17
C ALA A 110 18.67 -13.92 -20.29
N LEU A 111 18.57 -14.12 -18.97
CA LEU A 111 18.38 -13.03 -18.00
C LEU A 111 19.62 -12.12 -17.93
N GLY A 112 20.81 -12.71 -17.89
CA GLY A 112 22.08 -11.97 -17.86
C GLY A 112 22.43 -11.26 -19.17
N ALA A 113 22.11 -11.87 -20.32
CA ALA A 113 22.37 -11.28 -21.64
C ALA A 113 21.50 -10.04 -21.94
N LYS A 114 20.38 -9.87 -21.21
CA LYS A 114 19.47 -8.71 -21.30
C LYS A 114 19.84 -7.58 -20.34
N THR A 115 21.11 -7.45 -19.99
CA THR A 115 21.64 -6.31 -19.25
C THR A 115 21.48 -5.05 -20.10
N HIS A 116 20.85 -4.02 -19.53
CA HIS A 116 20.72 -2.74 -20.23
C HIS A 116 22.08 -2.05 -20.30
N ASP A 117 22.32 -1.30 -21.39
CA ASP A 117 23.47 -0.39 -21.47
C ASP A 117 23.48 0.50 -20.22
N PRO A 118 24.55 0.48 -19.40
CA PRO A 118 24.66 1.29 -18.19
C PRO A 118 24.46 2.79 -18.45
N ARG A 119 24.64 3.24 -19.70
CA ARG A 119 24.44 4.63 -20.12
C ARG A 119 22.96 5.01 -20.30
N THR A 120 22.06 4.04 -20.38
CA THR A 120 20.62 4.32 -20.51
C THR A 120 20.07 4.76 -19.16
N TYR A 121 19.35 5.87 -19.09
CA TYR A 121 18.67 6.30 -17.86
C TYR A 121 17.49 5.38 -17.52
N LEU A 122 17.40 4.96 -16.26
CA LEU A 122 16.26 4.19 -15.77
C LEU A 122 15.26 5.16 -15.13
N SER A 123 14.18 5.44 -15.85
CA SER A 123 13.08 6.25 -15.33
C SER A 123 12.28 5.45 -14.30
N LEU A 124 12.66 5.53 -13.03
CA LEU A 124 11.86 5.00 -11.93
C LEU A 124 10.62 5.89 -11.74
N ARG A 125 9.45 5.41 -12.14
CA ARG A 125 8.19 6.12 -11.93
C ARG A 125 7.76 5.95 -10.47
N ILE A 126 7.63 7.06 -9.78
CA ILE A 126 7.08 7.13 -8.43
C ILE A 126 5.55 7.09 -8.54
N GLN A 127 4.93 6.09 -7.91
CA GLN A 127 3.54 6.19 -7.50
C GLN A 127 3.54 6.44 -5.99
N GLY A 128 3.13 7.64 -5.57
CA GLY A 128 2.95 7.95 -4.15
C GLY A 128 1.72 7.24 -3.56
N LEU A 129 1.39 7.57 -2.32
CA LEU A 129 0.23 7.05 -1.59
C LEU A 129 -0.81 8.16 -1.29
N PRO A 130 -1.38 8.82 -2.31
CA PRO A 130 -2.22 10.01 -2.13
C PRO A 130 -3.47 9.77 -1.27
N PHE A 131 -4.06 8.56 -1.32
CA PHE A 131 -5.20 8.22 -0.49
C PHE A 131 -4.78 8.13 0.98
N LEU A 132 -3.70 7.40 1.28
CA LEU A 132 -3.15 7.33 2.64
C LEU A 132 -2.79 8.73 3.17
N GLU A 133 -2.10 9.55 2.36
CA GLU A 133 -1.69 10.91 2.72
C GLU A 133 -2.87 11.81 3.07
N SER A 134 -3.90 11.83 2.23
CA SER A 134 -5.11 12.63 2.47
C SER A 134 -5.93 12.16 3.67
N HIS A 135 -5.74 10.90 4.10
CA HIS A 135 -6.52 10.27 5.17
C HIS A 135 -5.71 9.94 6.43
N LEU A 136 -4.49 10.46 6.58
CA LEU A 136 -3.66 10.24 7.79
C LEU A 136 -4.40 10.61 9.09
N HIS A 137 -5.20 11.68 9.06
CA HIS A 137 -6.01 12.13 10.20
C HIS A 137 -7.10 11.13 10.62
N ARG A 138 -7.47 10.18 9.76
CA ARG A 138 -8.50 9.17 10.02
C ARG A 138 -7.93 7.80 10.35
N LEU A 139 -6.62 7.71 10.59
CA LEU A 139 -5.99 6.47 11.03
C LEU A 139 -6.48 6.02 12.41
N GLU A 140 -7.15 6.89 13.17
CA GLU A 140 -7.78 6.59 14.46
C GLU A 140 -8.77 5.41 14.43
N PHE A 141 -9.32 5.05 13.26
CA PHE A 141 -10.21 3.88 13.14
C PHE A 141 -9.47 2.53 13.18
N TYR A 142 -8.14 2.54 13.05
CA TYR A 142 -7.31 1.34 13.07
C TYR A 142 -6.72 1.07 14.45
N SER A 143 -6.31 -0.18 14.68
CA SER A 143 -5.48 -0.52 15.85
C SER A 143 -4.14 0.24 15.82
N HIS A 144 -3.57 0.53 16.98
CA HIS A 144 -2.27 1.22 17.07
C HIS A 144 -1.15 0.50 16.30
N GLU A 145 -1.18 -0.83 16.23
CA GLU A 145 -0.20 -1.58 15.45
C GLU A 145 -0.34 -1.30 13.94
N THR A 146 -1.56 -1.34 13.42
CA THR A 146 -1.85 -1.00 12.01
C THR A 146 -1.51 0.46 11.71
N GLN A 147 -1.84 1.39 12.62
CA GLN A 147 -1.48 2.80 12.48
C GLN A 147 0.03 2.97 12.36
N ARG A 148 0.80 2.34 13.27
CA ARG A 148 2.27 2.39 13.27
C ARG A 148 2.84 1.88 11.94
N ARG A 149 2.38 0.71 11.47
CA ARG A 149 2.84 0.12 10.20
C ARG A 149 2.51 1.00 9.00
N LEU A 150 1.33 1.61 8.97
CA LEU A 150 0.94 2.54 7.90
C LEU A 150 1.84 3.78 7.88
N LEU A 151 2.16 4.33 9.05
CA LEU A 151 3.08 5.46 9.18
C LEU A 151 4.53 5.08 8.79
N GLU A 152 4.99 3.89 9.17
CA GLU A 152 6.30 3.36 8.77
C GLU A 152 6.39 3.20 7.24
N ILE A 153 5.35 2.65 6.61
CA ILE A 153 5.27 2.51 5.15
C ILE A 153 5.27 3.89 4.47
N HIS A 154 4.49 4.84 4.97
CA HIS A 154 4.45 6.20 4.45
C HIS A 154 5.79 6.94 4.61
N ALA A 155 6.47 6.79 5.75
CA ALA A 155 7.81 7.34 5.93
C ALA A 155 8.81 6.68 4.97
N GLY A 156 8.72 5.36 4.80
CA GLY A 156 9.57 4.62 3.88
C GLY A 156 9.32 4.97 2.42
N SER A 157 8.07 5.27 2.01
CA SER A 157 7.77 5.71 0.64
C SER A 157 8.42 7.06 0.34
N ARG A 158 8.37 8.02 1.26
CA ARG A 158 9.06 9.31 1.09
C ARG A 158 10.57 9.17 1.00
N GLU A 159 11.15 8.26 1.77
CA GLU A 159 12.57 7.97 1.66
C GLU A 159 12.92 7.34 0.31
N PHE A 160 12.10 6.43 -0.20
CA PHE A 160 12.25 5.89 -1.55
C PHE A 160 12.17 6.99 -2.62
N GLU A 161 11.18 7.89 -2.53
CA GLU A 161 11.01 9.03 -3.44
C GLU A 161 12.26 9.91 -3.45
N ARG A 162 12.83 10.20 -2.28
CA ARG A 162 14.07 10.96 -2.14
C ARG A 162 15.23 10.33 -2.92
N GLN A 163 15.37 9.00 -2.89
CA GLN A 163 16.43 8.30 -3.63
C GLN A 163 16.21 8.41 -5.16
N VAL A 164 14.96 8.33 -5.61
CA VAL A 164 14.62 8.48 -7.04
C VAL A 164 14.88 9.91 -7.52
N ASP A 165 14.47 10.92 -6.74
CA ASP A 165 14.73 12.33 -7.05
C ASP A 165 16.23 12.65 -7.06
N GLU A 166 16.99 12.06 -6.14
CA GLU A 166 18.45 12.20 -6.10
C GLU A 166 19.10 11.58 -7.35
N ALA A 167 18.67 10.38 -7.77
CA ALA A 167 19.13 9.76 -9.02
C ALA A 167 18.80 10.61 -10.25
N ALA A 168 17.59 11.17 -10.33
CA ALA A 168 17.17 12.07 -11.40
C ALA A 168 18.03 13.35 -11.43
N ARG A 169 18.36 13.90 -10.25
CA ARG A 169 19.25 15.06 -10.14
C ARG A 169 20.66 14.77 -10.63
N TYR A 170 21.27 13.65 -10.22
CA TYR A 170 22.60 13.27 -10.72
C TYR A 170 22.59 13.04 -12.23
N TYR A 171 21.51 12.47 -12.77
CA TYR A 171 21.34 12.33 -14.21
C TYR A 171 21.25 13.70 -14.91
N LEU A 172 20.52 14.68 -14.39
CA LEU A 172 20.48 16.02 -14.99
C LEU A 172 21.86 16.70 -14.98
N LEU A 173 22.66 16.49 -13.94
CA LEU A 173 24.02 17.02 -13.84
C LEU A 173 24.98 16.46 -14.90
N THR A 174 24.65 15.35 -15.56
CA THR A 174 25.49 14.81 -16.64
C THR A 174 25.33 15.58 -17.94
N PHE A 175 24.26 16.38 -18.08
CA PHE A 175 24.00 17.23 -19.24
C PHE A 175 24.40 18.69 -19.04
N THR A 176 24.68 19.12 -17.80
CA THR A 176 25.14 20.49 -17.57
C THR A 176 26.56 20.66 -18.10
N ASP A 177 26.70 21.50 -19.13
CA ASP A 177 27.89 21.73 -19.96
C ASP A 177 29.16 21.97 -19.12
N GLY A 178 30.23 21.22 -19.42
CA GLY A 178 31.54 21.36 -18.76
C GLY A 178 31.92 20.24 -17.78
N ALA A 179 31.15 19.15 -17.69
CA ALA A 179 31.58 17.98 -16.94
C ALA A 179 32.82 17.34 -17.60
N ARG A 180 34.00 17.58 -17.03
CA ARG A 180 35.22 16.81 -17.31
C ARG A 180 34.90 15.30 -17.26
N GLN A 181 35.51 14.50 -18.14
CA GLN A 181 35.24 13.05 -18.23
C GLN A 181 35.27 12.34 -16.86
N ASP A 182 36.20 12.72 -15.98
CA ASP A 182 36.31 12.17 -14.62
C ASP A 182 35.03 12.38 -13.79
N ARG A 183 34.40 13.56 -13.91
CA ARG A 183 33.15 13.89 -13.21
C ARG A 183 31.97 13.06 -13.70
N SER A 184 31.96 12.68 -14.98
CA SER A 184 30.89 11.85 -15.53
C SER A 184 30.93 10.44 -14.95
N ALA A 185 32.11 9.87 -14.71
CA ALA A 185 32.24 8.55 -14.10
C ALA A 185 31.73 8.56 -12.65
N ASP A 186 32.09 9.58 -11.87
CA ASP A 186 31.63 9.75 -10.50
C ASP A 186 30.10 9.93 -10.41
N LEU A 187 29.52 10.73 -11.31
CA LEU A 187 28.06 10.92 -11.38
C LEU A 187 27.34 9.62 -11.72
N MET A 188 27.87 8.81 -12.66
CA MET A 188 27.29 7.50 -12.97
C MET A 188 27.36 6.55 -11.77
N ALA A 189 28.48 6.52 -11.05
CA ALA A 189 28.60 5.71 -9.84
C ALA A 189 27.59 6.12 -8.76
N ASN A 190 27.34 7.43 -8.59
CA ASN A 190 26.33 7.94 -7.66
C ASN A 190 24.91 7.55 -8.09
N ILE A 191 24.60 7.63 -9.39
CA ILE A 191 23.30 7.17 -9.92
C ILE A 191 23.07 5.68 -9.62
N GLU A 192 24.07 4.83 -9.88
CA GLU A 192 23.98 3.39 -9.59
C GLU A 192 23.80 3.12 -8.10
N MET A 193 24.47 3.88 -7.24
CA MET A 193 24.29 3.80 -5.79
C MET A 193 22.87 4.22 -5.35
N CYS A 194 22.30 5.27 -5.94
CA CYS A 194 20.91 5.66 -5.70
C CYS A 194 19.93 4.57 -6.14
N TYR A 195 20.14 3.94 -7.31
CA TYR A 195 19.31 2.82 -7.74
C TYR A 195 19.42 1.62 -6.80
N ALA A 196 20.63 1.29 -6.34
CA ALA A 196 20.84 0.20 -5.38
C ALA A 196 20.06 0.44 -4.09
N ARG A 197 20.17 1.64 -3.51
CA ARG A 197 19.43 2.04 -2.30
C ARG A 197 17.92 2.07 -2.53
N ALA A 198 17.47 2.56 -3.68
CA ALA A 198 16.06 2.59 -4.04
C ALA A 198 15.48 1.17 -4.15
N ALA A 199 16.21 0.23 -4.76
CA ALA A 199 15.79 -1.16 -4.87
C ALA A 199 15.78 -1.88 -3.52
N GLU A 200 16.79 -1.66 -2.69
CA GLU A 200 16.81 -2.19 -1.31
C GLU A 200 15.60 -1.67 -0.53
N LYS A 201 15.35 -0.36 -0.57
CA LYS A 201 14.22 0.25 0.12
C LYS A 201 12.87 -0.23 -0.40
N ALA A 202 12.76 -0.41 -1.72
CA ALA A 202 11.58 -0.98 -2.34
C ALA A 202 11.32 -2.41 -1.87
N GLY A 203 12.37 -3.24 -1.75
CA GLY A 203 12.26 -4.60 -1.20
C GLY A 203 11.77 -4.61 0.25
N GLU A 204 12.31 -3.74 1.11
CA GLU A 204 11.84 -3.58 2.49
C GLU A 204 10.35 -3.21 2.54
N LEU A 205 9.94 -2.21 1.75
CA LEU A 205 8.55 -1.74 1.68
C LEU A 205 7.62 -2.85 1.16
N VAL A 206 8.02 -3.60 0.14
CA VAL A 206 7.26 -4.75 -0.37
C VAL A 206 7.01 -5.77 0.73
N SER A 207 8.02 -6.07 1.55
CA SER A 207 7.88 -6.95 2.72
C SER A 207 6.92 -6.39 3.76
N GLN A 208 7.11 -5.12 4.17
CA GLN A 208 6.25 -4.46 5.17
C GLN A 208 4.77 -4.42 4.72
N ILE A 209 4.53 -4.08 3.45
CA ILE A 209 3.19 -4.05 2.87
C ILE A 209 2.58 -5.44 2.87
N THR A 210 3.34 -6.49 2.51
CA THR A 210 2.86 -7.87 2.58
C THR A 210 2.38 -8.25 3.96
N VAL A 211 3.20 -8.00 4.99
CA VAL A 211 2.81 -8.35 6.37
C VAL A 211 1.57 -7.55 6.80
N LEU A 212 1.48 -6.27 6.42
CA LEU A 212 0.31 -5.45 6.74
C LEU A 212 -0.96 -5.95 6.01
N LEU A 213 -0.87 -6.31 4.73
CA LEU A 213 -1.99 -6.83 3.94
C LEU A 213 -2.50 -8.18 4.47
N GLN A 214 -1.63 -8.97 5.12
CA GLN A 214 -2.00 -10.23 5.77
C GLN A 214 -2.63 -10.05 7.15
N SER A 215 -2.56 -8.85 7.74
CA SER A 215 -3.14 -8.58 9.05
C SER A 215 -4.66 -8.81 9.06
N PRO A 216 -5.24 -9.33 10.17
CA PRO A 216 -6.66 -9.65 10.23
C PRO A 216 -7.54 -8.40 10.03
N GLU A 217 -7.10 -7.25 10.53
CA GLU A 217 -7.81 -5.97 10.41
C GLU A 217 -7.98 -5.53 8.95
N ILE A 218 -6.93 -5.70 8.13
CA ILE A 218 -6.97 -5.36 6.70
C ILE A 218 -7.75 -6.42 5.90
N ARG A 219 -7.58 -7.71 6.22
CA ARG A 219 -8.29 -8.81 5.55
C ARG A 219 -9.80 -8.75 5.73
N VAL A 220 -10.28 -8.51 6.96
CA VAL A 220 -11.72 -8.45 7.27
C VAL A 220 -12.40 -7.29 6.55
N GLY A 221 -11.74 -6.13 6.46
CA GLY A 221 -12.29 -4.97 5.76
C GLY A 221 -12.51 -5.20 4.26
N ARG A 222 -11.73 -6.10 3.65
CA ARG A 222 -11.82 -6.41 2.21
C ARG A 222 -12.92 -7.43 1.89
N ALA A 223 -13.12 -8.45 2.74
CA ALA A 223 -14.12 -9.50 2.52
C ALA A 223 -15.57 -8.98 2.60
N ALA A 224 -15.82 -7.97 3.45
CA ALA A 224 -17.18 -7.43 3.69
C ALA A 224 -17.75 -6.59 2.52
N GLY A 225 -16.99 -6.37 1.44
CA GLY A 225 -17.42 -5.53 0.31
C GLY A 225 -18.02 -6.27 -0.89
N TRP A 226 -18.21 -7.59 -0.78
CA TRP A 226 -18.69 -8.47 -1.86
C TRP A 226 -20.02 -9.17 -1.55
N THR A 227 -20.59 -8.92 -0.37
CA THR A 227 -21.93 -9.37 0.04
C THR A 227 -22.88 -8.19 0.01
#